data_AF-A0A932Q0H8-F1
#
_entry.id   AF-A0A932Q0H8-F1
#
_cell.length_a   1.000
_cell.length_b   1.000
_cell.length_c   1.000
_cell.angle_alpha   90.00
_cell.angle_beta   90.00
_cell.angle_gamma   90.00
#
_symmetry.space_group_name_H-M   'P 1'
#
loop_
_entity.id
_entity.type
_entity.pdbx_description
1 polymer ?
#
loop_
_entity_poly.entity_id
_entity_poly.type
_entity_poly.pdbx_seq_one_letter_code
_entity_poly.pdbx_strand_id
1 'polypeptide(L)'
;RASAPPRPFVVAIDLPSGLNPDTGALDPATLAADFTVTFAFPKIGQLLFPGANAVGELVIADIGIETEWANEIKLKVASANEIAEKLPPRARDSHKGTFGKALICAGSENYVGAAFLAGTAATRAGAGLVTLAIPRSIFSALAASAHETTFLPLPAQNGAIISRAARVVREKIAEYDALLIGPGLGRARGTVRFVQIVIASPFRRAKQSPKNNSGIASSRNTFLAMTLPPLVIDADALFALAQTREWWKKIAPQRAILTPHPGEMATLTGLARAEIQRDRIGVAKKFAEKWKQIVVLKGAHTIVAAPDDRATIIPFATPALATAGTGDVLAGTIVALCAQMQGADEPRPYTYDAAIVGAYLHGCAGKIAEEEIGAAGVVAGDLLTRLPRAWERIE
;
A
#
# COMPACT_ATOMS: atom_id res chain seq x y z
N ARG A 1 -12.20 46.57 -13.20
CA ARG A 1 -11.45 45.83 -14.25
C ARG A 1 -12.47 44.97 -14.95
N ALA A 2 -12.71 45.17 -16.25
CA ALA A 2 -13.59 44.29 -17.02
C ALA A 2 -13.08 42.85 -16.89
N SER A 3 -13.95 41.91 -16.51
CA SER A 3 -13.61 40.49 -16.46
C SER A 3 -13.19 40.07 -17.86
N ALA A 4 -12.01 39.46 -17.99
CA ALA A 4 -11.61 38.81 -19.24
C ALA A 4 -12.76 37.90 -19.71
N PRO A 5 -13.06 37.84 -21.02
CA PRO A 5 -14.07 36.91 -21.52
C PRO A 5 -13.73 35.49 -21.05
N PRO A 6 -14.72 34.69 -20.62
CA PRO A 6 -14.46 33.33 -20.19
C PRO A 6 -13.78 32.59 -21.35
N ARG A 7 -12.64 31.94 -21.05
CA ARG A 7 -11.97 31.12 -22.06
C ARG A 7 -12.92 30.00 -22.51
N PRO A 8 -12.87 29.57 -23.78
CA PRO A 8 -13.69 28.46 -24.23
C PRO A 8 -13.35 27.20 -23.43
N PHE A 9 -14.36 26.34 -23.27
CA PHE A 9 -14.16 24.98 -22.76
C PHE A 9 -13.45 24.15 -23.83
N VAL A 10 -12.28 23.61 -23.49
CA VAL A 10 -11.41 22.92 -24.46
C VAL A 10 -11.57 21.41 -24.31
N VAL A 11 -11.98 20.75 -25.38
CA VAL A 11 -12.04 19.29 -25.47
C VAL A 11 -10.93 18.80 -26.39
N ALA A 12 -10.06 17.94 -25.87
CA ALA A 12 -9.08 17.23 -26.69
C ALA A 12 -9.67 15.90 -27.17
N ILE A 13 -9.48 15.63 -28.46
CA ILE A 13 -9.83 14.35 -29.08
C ILE A 13 -8.55 13.53 -29.22
N ASP A 14 -8.55 12.36 -28.62
CA ASP A 14 -7.41 11.50 -28.34
C ASP A 14 -6.40 12.09 -27.34
N LEU A 15 -5.71 13.17 -27.70
CA LEU A 15 -4.63 13.76 -26.91
C LEU A 15 -4.67 15.29 -27.03
N PRO A 16 -4.34 16.06 -25.98
CA PRO A 16 -4.04 17.48 -26.12
C PRO A 16 -2.96 17.66 -27.20
N SER A 17 -3.23 18.46 -28.23
CA SER A 17 -2.29 18.66 -29.33
C SER A 17 -0.98 19.26 -28.81
N GLY A 18 0.15 18.60 -29.07
CA GLY A 18 1.47 18.94 -28.51
C GLY A 18 1.92 18.04 -27.36
N LEU A 19 1.05 17.17 -26.84
CA LEU A 19 1.41 16.15 -25.84
C LEU A 19 2.06 14.94 -26.51
N ASN A 20 3.23 14.52 -26.01
CA ASN A 20 3.88 13.28 -26.42
C ASN A 20 3.22 12.06 -25.72
N PRO A 21 2.69 11.09 -26.48
CA PRO A 21 1.88 10.00 -25.92
C PRO A 21 2.67 8.99 -25.08
N ASP A 22 3.99 8.91 -25.22
CA ASP A 22 4.82 7.92 -24.54
C ASP A 22 5.46 8.48 -23.27
N THR A 23 5.80 9.76 -23.29
CA THR A 23 6.62 10.40 -22.25
C THR A 23 5.85 11.40 -21.40
N GLY A 24 4.73 11.92 -21.90
CA GLY A 24 3.99 13.03 -21.28
C GLY A 24 4.72 14.38 -21.40
N ALA A 25 5.77 14.47 -22.21
CA ALA A 25 6.37 15.77 -22.55
C ALA A 25 5.35 16.65 -23.28
N LEU A 26 5.38 17.95 -23.00
CA LEU A 26 4.51 18.94 -23.62
C LEU A 26 5.34 19.87 -24.50
N ASP A 27 4.90 20.08 -25.73
CA ASP A 27 5.35 21.21 -26.54
C ASP A 27 4.95 22.53 -25.84
N PRO A 28 5.79 23.59 -25.87
CA PRO A 28 5.43 24.88 -25.27
C PRO A 28 4.11 25.48 -25.77
N ALA A 29 3.66 25.12 -26.98
CA ALA A 29 2.39 25.53 -27.57
C ALA A 29 1.22 24.58 -27.26
N THR A 30 1.41 23.54 -26.43
CA THR A 30 0.32 22.61 -26.07
C THR A 30 -0.83 23.37 -25.41
N LEU A 31 -2.02 23.24 -25.99
CA LEU A 31 -3.24 23.73 -25.40
C LEU A 31 -3.76 22.71 -24.39
N ALA A 32 -3.75 23.06 -23.10
CA ALA A 32 -4.34 22.24 -22.06
C ALA A 32 -5.87 22.12 -22.26
N ALA A 33 -6.38 20.90 -22.13
CA ALA A 33 -7.80 20.58 -22.21
C ALA A 33 -8.46 20.62 -20.84
N ASP A 34 -9.76 20.95 -20.82
CA ASP A 34 -10.63 20.74 -19.67
C ASP A 34 -11.10 19.28 -19.60
N PHE A 35 -11.18 18.63 -20.76
CA PHE A 35 -11.68 17.26 -20.93
C PHE A 35 -10.96 16.60 -22.13
N THR A 36 -10.57 15.33 -22.00
CA THR A 36 -9.94 14.54 -23.07
C THR A 36 -10.71 13.25 -23.28
N VAL A 37 -11.10 12.97 -24.54
CA VAL A 37 -11.65 11.67 -24.94
C VAL A 37 -10.55 10.88 -25.65
N THR A 38 -10.00 9.86 -25.00
CA THR A 38 -9.02 8.94 -25.61
C THR A 38 -9.70 7.68 -26.13
N PHE A 39 -9.17 7.10 -27.20
CA PHE A 39 -9.81 5.94 -27.83
C PHE A 39 -9.14 4.62 -27.43
N ALA A 40 -9.99 3.64 -27.10
CA ALA A 40 -9.68 2.26 -26.71
C ALA A 40 -8.81 2.11 -25.45
N PHE A 41 -7.61 2.67 -25.44
CA PHE A 41 -6.68 2.62 -24.33
C PHE A 41 -6.06 3.99 -24.07
N PRO A 42 -5.77 4.32 -22.79
CA PRO A 42 -5.05 5.53 -22.45
C PRO A 42 -3.58 5.40 -22.87
N LYS A 43 -3.01 6.53 -23.29
CA LYS A 43 -1.59 6.65 -23.64
C LYS A 43 -0.83 7.02 -22.38
N ILE A 44 0.38 6.48 -22.22
CA ILE A 44 1.18 6.65 -20.99
C ILE A 44 1.38 8.13 -20.66
N GLY A 45 1.62 8.97 -21.66
CA GLY A 45 1.83 10.41 -21.52
C GLY A 45 0.62 11.18 -20.99
N GLN A 46 -0.59 10.63 -21.06
CA GLN A 46 -1.77 11.23 -20.43
C GLN A 46 -1.76 11.07 -18.89
N LEU A 47 -0.97 10.12 -18.38
CA LEU A 47 -0.86 9.79 -16.95
C LEU A 47 0.50 10.21 -16.36
N LEU A 48 1.47 10.53 -17.19
CA LEU A 48 2.77 11.06 -16.75
C LEU A 48 2.74 12.58 -16.71
N PHE A 49 3.39 13.17 -15.70
CA PHE A 49 3.59 14.61 -15.62
C PHE A 49 4.80 15.01 -16.47
N PRO A 50 4.74 16.15 -17.20
CA PRO A 50 3.71 17.20 -17.12
C PRO A 50 2.42 16.94 -17.92
N GLY A 51 2.37 15.96 -18.81
CA GLY A 51 1.23 15.67 -19.69
C GLY A 51 -0.12 15.54 -18.97
N ALA A 52 -0.15 14.86 -17.83
CA ALA A 52 -1.33 14.75 -16.97
C ALA A 52 -1.93 16.09 -16.50
N ASN A 53 -1.18 17.20 -16.51
CA ASN A 53 -1.74 18.53 -16.22
C ASN A 53 -2.52 19.13 -17.40
N ALA A 54 -2.29 18.62 -18.62
CA ALA A 54 -2.88 19.15 -19.84
C ALA A 54 -4.11 18.36 -20.31
N VAL A 55 -4.43 17.22 -19.69
CA VAL A 55 -5.51 16.33 -20.15
C VAL A 55 -6.90 16.67 -19.57
N GLY A 56 -6.97 17.40 -18.46
CA GLY A 56 -8.23 17.63 -17.77
C GLY A 56 -8.86 16.32 -17.25
N GLU A 57 -10.18 16.20 -17.33
CA GLU A 57 -10.86 14.91 -17.09
C GLU A 57 -10.64 13.97 -18.28
N LEU A 58 -10.14 12.76 -18.02
CA LEU A 58 -9.82 11.77 -19.05
C LEU A 58 -10.93 10.71 -19.13
N VAL A 59 -11.58 10.60 -20.28
CA VAL A 59 -12.55 9.55 -20.60
C VAL A 59 -11.97 8.63 -21.66
N ILE A 60 -12.02 7.32 -21.42
CA ILE A 60 -11.61 6.28 -22.37
C ILE A 60 -12.87 5.80 -23.10
N ALA A 61 -12.97 6.14 -24.38
CA ALA A 61 -14.06 5.73 -25.24
C ALA A 61 -13.76 4.37 -25.88
N ASP A 62 -14.68 3.42 -25.70
CA ASP A 62 -14.70 2.18 -26.47
C ASP A 62 -15.11 2.48 -27.92
N ILE A 63 -14.26 2.06 -28.85
CA ILE A 63 -14.45 2.22 -30.30
C ILE A 63 -14.51 0.86 -31.02
N GLY A 64 -14.76 -0.22 -30.27
CA GLY A 64 -14.88 -1.57 -30.81
C GLY A 64 -13.55 -2.26 -31.10
N ILE A 65 -12.45 -1.83 -30.46
CA ILE A 65 -11.17 -2.54 -30.55
C ILE A 65 -11.24 -3.80 -29.68
N GLU A 66 -10.87 -4.93 -30.26
CA GLU A 66 -10.79 -6.21 -29.55
C GLU A 66 -9.80 -6.12 -28.39
N THR A 67 -10.27 -6.39 -27.17
CA THR A 67 -9.45 -6.33 -25.96
C THR A 67 -8.30 -7.35 -25.97
N GLU A 68 -8.45 -8.42 -26.77
CA GLU A 68 -7.43 -9.45 -26.93
C GLU A 68 -6.12 -8.92 -27.49
N TRP A 69 -6.16 -7.85 -28.29
CA TRP A 69 -4.95 -7.22 -28.84
C TRP A 69 -4.10 -6.56 -27.74
N ALA A 70 -4.66 -6.32 -26.57
CA ALA A 70 -3.96 -5.80 -25.40
C ALA A 70 -3.52 -6.90 -24.40
N ASN A 71 -3.75 -8.19 -24.68
CA ASN A 71 -3.44 -9.29 -23.74
C ASN A 71 -1.95 -9.37 -23.38
N GLU A 72 -1.06 -9.00 -24.30
CA GLU A 72 0.39 -9.00 -24.08
C GLU A 72 0.88 -7.77 -23.30
N ILE A 73 0.03 -6.75 -23.13
CA ILE A 73 0.38 -5.50 -22.46
C ILE A 73 0.38 -5.72 -20.94
N LYS A 74 1.57 -5.58 -20.35
CA LYS A 74 1.82 -5.77 -18.92
C LYS A 74 1.63 -4.51 -18.09
N LEU A 75 1.46 -3.34 -18.72
CA LEU A 75 1.18 -2.07 -18.06
C LEU A 75 -0.31 -1.74 -18.19
N LYS A 76 -1.01 -1.64 -17.06
CA LYS A 76 -2.44 -1.35 -17.03
C LYS A 76 -2.75 -0.08 -16.26
N VAL A 77 -3.96 0.45 -16.45
CA VAL A 77 -4.54 1.49 -15.61
C VAL A 77 -5.71 0.86 -14.89
N ALA A 78 -5.75 0.96 -13.55
CA ALA A 78 -6.84 0.39 -12.78
C ALA A 78 -8.16 1.08 -13.12
N SER A 79 -9.20 0.30 -13.40
CA SER A 79 -10.57 0.79 -13.62
C SER A 79 -11.48 0.34 -12.48
N ALA A 80 -12.58 1.06 -12.23
CA ALA A 80 -13.54 0.69 -11.20
C ALA A 80 -14.04 -0.76 -11.38
N ASN A 81 -14.38 -1.16 -12.60
CA ASN A 81 -14.87 -2.51 -12.91
C ASN A 81 -13.82 -3.60 -12.59
N GLU A 82 -12.55 -3.40 -12.97
CA GLU A 82 -11.48 -4.37 -12.66
C GLU A 82 -11.27 -4.49 -11.14
N ILE A 83 -11.42 -3.38 -10.40
CA ILE A 83 -11.28 -3.40 -8.95
C ILE A 83 -12.46 -4.10 -8.30
N ALA A 84 -13.69 -3.87 -8.78
CA ALA A 84 -14.90 -4.52 -8.29
C ALA A 84 -14.79 -6.06 -8.36
N GLU A 85 -14.30 -6.59 -9.48
CA GLU A 85 -14.07 -8.03 -9.67
C GLU A 85 -13.02 -8.62 -8.70
N LYS A 86 -12.14 -7.77 -8.16
CA LYS A 86 -11.07 -8.15 -7.23
C LYS A 86 -11.42 -7.91 -5.76
N LEU A 87 -12.54 -7.25 -5.46
CA LEU A 87 -12.94 -7.00 -4.09
C LEU A 87 -13.25 -8.33 -3.39
N PRO A 88 -12.77 -8.54 -2.15
CA PRO A 88 -13.10 -9.75 -1.40
C PRO A 88 -14.60 -9.75 -1.06
N PRO A 89 -15.32 -10.87 -1.32
CA PRO A 89 -16.76 -10.93 -1.11
C PRO A 89 -17.14 -10.85 0.37
N ARG A 90 -18.30 -10.24 0.65
CA ARG A 90 -18.90 -10.13 1.99
C ARG A 90 -20.11 -11.05 2.16
N ALA A 91 -19.87 -12.36 2.22
CA ALA A 91 -20.93 -13.34 2.38
C ALA A 91 -21.72 -13.15 3.69
N ARG A 92 -23.05 -13.34 3.64
CA ARG A 92 -23.93 -13.17 4.82
C ARG A 92 -23.64 -14.17 5.95
N ASP A 93 -23.26 -15.39 5.61
CA ASP A 93 -22.86 -16.43 6.57
C ASP A 93 -21.37 -16.34 6.88
N SER A 94 -20.96 -15.20 7.47
CA SER A 94 -19.55 -14.93 7.80
C SER A 94 -19.40 -14.55 9.28
N HIS A 95 -18.20 -14.76 9.80
CA HIS A 95 -17.79 -14.30 11.11
C HIS A 95 -16.49 -13.48 11.03
N LYS A 96 -16.07 -12.85 12.12
CA LYS A 96 -14.83 -12.05 12.16
C LYS A 96 -13.56 -12.81 11.71
N GLY A 97 -13.53 -14.14 11.84
CA GLY A 97 -12.40 -14.94 11.33
C GLY A 97 -12.38 -15.07 9.80
N THR A 98 -13.52 -14.88 9.12
CA THR A 98 -13.68 -15.04 7.67
C THR A 98 -12.92 -13.95 6.92
N PHE A 99 -12.84 -12.76 7.51
CA PHE A 99 -12.21 -11.58 6.91
C PHE A 99 -10.76 -11.36 7.36
N GLY A 100 -10.14 -12.41 7.89
CA GLY A 100 -8.74 -12.45 8.30
C GLY A 100 -8.37 -11.56 9.48
N LYS A 101 -7.13 -11.74 9.94
CA LYS A 101 -6.53 -11.08 11.09
C LYS A 101 -5.26 -10.34 10.66
N ALA A 102 -5.23 -9.02 10.86
CA ALA A 102 -4.07 -8.20 10.58
C ALA A 102 -3.29 -7.87 11.86
N LEU A 103 -1.98 -8.08 11.85
CA LEU A 103 -1.05 -7.58 12.86
C LEU A 103 -0.35 -6.33 12.34
N ILE A 104 -0.33 -5.25 13.13
CA ILE A 104 0.28 -3.98 12.73
C ILE A 104 1.32 -3.58 13.76
N CYS A 105 2.60 -3.64 13.38
CA CYS A 105 3.73 -3.16 14.16
C CYS A 105 4.01 -1.69 13.80
N ALA A 106 3.50 -0.78 14.63
CA ALA A 106 3.53 0.65 14.36
C ALA A 106 3.67 1.48 15.65
N GLY A 107 3.96 2.76 15.48
CA GLY A 107 3.93 3.76 16.54
C GLY A 107 5.19 3.82 17.40
N SER A 108 5.36 5.00 17.99
CA SER A 108 6.35 5.38 18.99
C SER A 108 5.82 6.59 19.75
N GLU A 109 6.51 7.04 20.80
CA GLU A 109 6.08 8.22 21.60
C GLU A 109 5.82 9.47 20.74
N ASN A 110 6.61 9.68 19.68
CA ASN A 110 6.46 10.85 18.80
C ASN A 110 5.49 10.62 17.64
N TYR A 111 5.09 9.38 17.37
CA TYR A 111 4.30 9.02 16.19
C TYR A 111 3.12 8.11 16.56
N VAL A 112 2.39 8.47 17.62
CA VAL A 112 1.19 7.75 18.08
C VAL A 112 0.13 7.69 16.98
N GLY A 113 -0.08 8.80 16.26
CA GLY A 113 -1.08 8.92 15.20
C GLY A 113 -0.90 7.93 14.05
N ALA A 114 0.32 7.54 13.71
CA ALA A 114 0.57 6.59 12.62
C ALA A 114 -0.02 5.20 12.92
N ALA A 115 0.10 4.74 14.18
CA ALA A 115 -0.51 3.48 14.62
C ALA A 115 -2.05 3.56 14.63
N PHE A 116 -2.61 4.70 15.05
CA PHE A 116 -4.05 4.95 15.01
C PHE A 116 -4.57 4.91 13.56
N LEU A 117 -3.98 5.70 12.66
CA LEU A 117 -4.40 5.81 11.26
C LEU A 117 -4.32 4.46 10.55
N ALA A 118 -3.20 3.74 10.67
CA ALA A 118 -3.03 2.43 10.04
C ALA A 118 -4.01 1.38 10.62
N GLY A 119 -4.20 1.37 11.94
CA GLY A 119 -5.12 0.47 12.62
C GLY A 119 -6.58 0.69 12.22
N THR A 120 -7.03 1.94 12.29
CA THR A 120 -8.41 2.30 11.93
C THR A 120 -8.67 2.12 10.45
N ALA A 121 -7.69 2.44 9.58
CA ALA A 121 -7.81 2.18 8.15
C ALA A 121 -7.96 0.69 7.85
N ALA A 122 -7.21 -0.17 8.54
CA ALA A 122 -7.34 -1.62 8.38
C ALA A 122 -8.72 -2.14 8.80
N THR A 123 -9.24 -1.63 9.92
CA THR A 123 -10.61 -1.95 10.38
C THR A 123 -11.66 -1.45 9.40
N ARG A 124 -11.52 -0.23 8.87
CA ARG A 124 -12.46 0.40 7.93
C ARG A 124 -12.41 -0.21 6.53
N ALA A 125 -11.26 -0.72 6.11
CA ALA A 125 -11.10 -1.57 4.93
C ALA A 125 -11.60 -3.01 5.18
N GLY A 126 -12.04 -3.30 6.40
CA GLY A 126 -12.86 -4.44 6.77
C GLY A 126 -12.09 -5.73 7.06
N ALA A 127 -10.84 -5.62 7.53
CA ALA A 127 -10.20 -6.74 8.21
C ALA A 127 -11.07 -7.22 9.39
N GLY A 128 -11.19 -8.53 9.56
CA GLY A 128 -12.06 -9.11 10.58
C GLY A 128 -11.56 -8.93 12.01
N LEU A 129 -10.24 -8.90 12.20
CA LEU A 129 -9.59 -8.53 13.46
C LEU A 129 -8.31 -7.74 13.17
N VAL A 130 -8.10 -6.66 13.90
CA VAL A 130 -6.86 -5.88 13.86
C VAL A 130 -6.19 -5.92 15.23
N THR A 131 -4.90 -6.24 15.26
CA THR A 131 -4.07 -6.10 16.45
C THR A 131 -2.95 -5.08 16.23
N LEU A 132 -2.90 -4.06 17.07
CA LEU A 132 -1.83 -3.07 17.13
C LEU A 132 -0.71 -3.56 18.07
N ALA A 133 0.45 -3.90 17.50
CA ALA A 133 1.67 -4.21 18.21
C ALA A 133 2.51 -2.93 18.39
N ILE A 134 2.36 -2.30 19.57
CA ILE A 134 2.79 -0.93 19.85
C ILE A 134 3.72 -0.88 21.08
N PRO A 135 4.57 0.14 21.23
CA PRO A 135 5.28 0.38 22.49
C PRO A 135 4.30 0.46 23.67
N ARG A 136 4.64 -0.16 24.81
CA ARG A 136 3.77 -0.13 26.00
C ARG A 136 3.47 1.29 26.49
N SER A 137 4.38 2.26 26.27
CA SER A 137 4.20 3.65 26.71
C SER A 137 3.07 4.38 26.00
N ILE A 138 2.68 3.98 24.78
CA ILE A 138 1.62 4.64 24.01
C ILE A 138 0.28 3.89 24.09
N PHE A 139 0.22 2.77 24.82
CA PHE A 139 -0.97 1.92 24.92
C PHE A 139 -2.21 2.69 25.41
N SER A 140 -2.11 3.40 26.53
CA SER A 140 -3.27 4.10 27.10
C SER A 140 -3.79 5.22 26.18
N ALA A 141 -2.89 5.92 25.48
CA ALA A 141 -3.27 6.96 24.54
C ALA A 141 -4.05 6.39 23.34
N LEU A 142 -3.59 5.26 22.78
CA LEU A 142 -4.28 4.61 21.66
C LEU A 142 -5.57 3.90 22.08
N ALA A 143 -5.57 3.23 23.24
CA ALA A 143 -6.74 2.53 23.75
C ALA A 143 -7.94 3.47 24.00
N ALA A 144 -7.66 4.75 24.24
CA ALA A 144 -8.67 5.80 24.40
C ALA A 144 -9.35 6.21 23.07
N SER A 145 -8.80 5.86 21.91
CA SER A 145 -9.36 6.29 20.61
C SER A 145 -9.57 5.15 19.61
N ALA A 146 -8.81 4.06 19.69
CA ALA A 146 -8.90 2.91 18.77
C ALA A 146 -9.66 1.74 19.40
N HIS A 147 -10.95 1.94 19.65
CA HIS A 147 -11.79 1.02 20.44
C HIS A 147 -12.02 -0.34 19.79
N GLU A 148 -11.99 -0.40 18.46
CA GLU A 148 -12.24 -1.62 17.68
C GLU A 148 -10.99 -2.50 17.58
N THR A 149 -9.80 -1.94 17.83
CA THR A 149 -8.54 -2.68 17.70
C THR A 149 -8.18 -3.42 18.98
N THR A 150 -7.52 -4.57 18.83
CA THR A 150 -6.86 -5.24 19.94
C THR A 150 -5.40 -4.81 20.03
N PHE A 151 -4.75 -5.05 21.17
CA PHE A 151 -3.40 -4.56 21.41
C PHE A 151 -2.44 -5.68 21.80
N LEU A 152 -1.22 -5.59 21.28
CA LEU A 152 -0.06 -6.38 21.70
C LEU A 152 1.03 -5.42 22.19
N PRO A 153 1.03 -5.03 23.49
CA PRO A 153 2.05 -4.14 24.02
C PRO A 153 3.44 -4.77 23.92
N LEU A 154 4.38 -4.05 23.32
CA LEU A 154 5.75 -4.50 23.06
C LEU A 154 6.75 -3.87 24.04
N PRO A 155 7.84 -4.59 24.37
CA PRO A 155 8.99 -4.01 25.05
C PRO A 155 9.52 -2.78 24.32
N ALA A 156 9.69 -1.69 25.05
CA ALA A 156 10.15 -0.41 24.54
C ALA A 156 11.10 0.28 25.51
N GLN A 157 11.93 1.18 25.00
CA GLN A 157 12.82 2.04 25.78
C GLN A 157 12.81 3.43 25.16
N ASN A 158 12.62 4.47 25.98
CA ASN A 158 12.50 5.87 25.54
C ASN A 158 11.50 6.01 24.38
N GLY A 159 10.31 5.42 24.55
CA GLY A 159 9.24 5.51 23.55
C GLY A 159 9.39 4.71 22.27
N ALA A 160 10.50 4.00 22.08
CA ALA A 160 10.78 3.25 20.87
C ALA A 160 10.81 1.74 21.14
N ILE A 161 10.29 0.94 20.20
CA ILE A 161 10.35 -0.52 20.27
C ILE A 161 11.82 -0.98 20.21
N ILE A 162 12.18 -1.90 21.11
CA ILE A 162 13.54 -2.46 21.16
C ILE A 162 13.62 -3.83 20.49
N SER A 163 14.83 -4.25 20.09
CA SER A 163 15.06 -5.51 19.37
C SER A 163 14.49 -6.76 20.07
N ARG A 164 14.43 -6.77 21.41
CA ARG A 164 13.85 -7.89 22.20
C ARG A 164 12.36 -8.11 21.92
N ALA A 165 11.64 -7.07 21.48
CA ALA A 165 10.22 -7.18 21.12
C ALA A 165 9.98 -8.11 19.92
N ALA A 166 10.99 -8.33 19.08
CA ALA A 166 10.85 -9.18 17.89
C ALA A 166 10.51 -10.63 18.25
N ARG A 167 10.94 -11.09 19.44
CA ARG A 167 10.56 -12.42 19.96
C ARG A 167 9.06 -12.51 20.21
N VAL A 168 8.48 -11.49 20.84
CA VAL A 168 7.04 -11.43 21.15
C VAL A 168 6.21 -11.46 19.87
N VAL A 169 6.60 -10.68 18.86
CA VAL A 169 5.94 -10.68 17.55
C VAL A 169 6.05 -12.05 16.88
N ARG A 170 7.26 -12.61 16.78
CA ARG A 170 7.49 -13.91 16.12
C ARG A 170 6.79 -15.09 16.81
N GLU A 171 6.54 -15.02 18.10
CA GLU A 171 5.79 -16.06 18.84
C GLU A 171 4.30 -16.10 18.45
N LYS A 172 3.72 -14.94 18.12
CA LYS A 172 2.30 -14.76 17.79
C LYS A 172 2.01 -14.61 16.30
N ILE A 173 3.01 -14.32 15.46
CA ILE A 173 2.80 -13.95 14.05
C ILE A 173 2.04 -14.99 13.21
N ALA A 174 2.10 -16.28 13.59
CA ALA A 174 1.35 -17.35 12.92
C ALA A 174 -0.15 -17.39 13.27
N GLU A 175 -0.59 -16.58 14.23
CA GLU A 175 -2.01 -16.39 14.56
C GLU A 175 -2.68 -15.36 13.63
N TYR A 176 -1.88 -14.71 12.78
CA TYR A 176 -2.30 -13.62 11.91
C TYR A 176 -2.11 -13.98 10.45
N ASP A 177 -3.00 -13.42 9.67
CA ASP A 177 -3.11 -13.63 8.25
C ASP A 177 -2.20 -12.62 7.53
N ALA A 178 -2.15 -11.36 7.94
CA ALA A 178 -1.25 -10.36 7.34
C ALA A 178 -0.47 -9.55 8.39
N LEU A 179 0.70 -9.03 8.00
CA LEU A 179 1.54 -8.18 8.83
C LEU A 179 1.81 -6.84 8.13
N LEU A 180 1.61 -5.72 8.85
CA LEU A 180 2.14 -4.41 8.50
C LEU A 180 3.24 -4.04 9.49
N ILE A 181 4.37 -3.53 9.00
CA ILE A 181 5.44 -3.00 9.83
C ILE A 181 5.98 -1.70 9.24
N GLY A 182 6.14 -0.68 10.08
CA GLY A 182 6.76 0.57 9.63
C GLY A 182 6.19 1.87 10.17
N PRO A 183 4.86 2.11 10.03
CA PRO A 183 4.24 3.40 10.36
C PRO A 183 4.65 3.92 11.74
N GLY A 184 5.36 5.05 11.79
CA GLY A 184 5.76 5.72 13.03
C GLY A 184 6.66 4.95 13.99
N LEU A 185 7.36 3.90 13.56
CA LEU A 185 8.25 3.12 14.44
C LEU A 185 9.48 3.92 14.93
N GLY A 186 9.87 4.95 14.19
CA GLY A 186 11.11 5.69 14.41
C GLY A 186 12.36 4.94 13.95
N ARG A 187 13.51 5.60 14.07
CA ARG A 187 14.77 5.17 13.45
C ARG A 187 15.88 4.81 14.45
N ALA A 188 15.51 4.59 15.71
CA ALA A 188 16.46 4.19 16.74
C ALA A 188 17.13 2.85 16.38
N ARG A 189 18.40 2.66 16.77
CA ARG A 189 19.16 1.42 16.50
C ARG A 189 18.42 0.15 16.96
N GLY A 190 17.75 0.23 18.11
CA GLY A 190 16.91 -0.85 18.65
C GLY A 190 15.73 -1.20 17.74
N THR A 191 15.03 -0.19 17.23
CA THR A 191 13.91 -0.31 16.30
C THR A 191 14.35 -0.89 14.96
N VAL A 192 15.44 -0.39 14.38
CA VAL A 192 15.99 -0.92 13.12
C VAL A 192 16.28 -2.41 13.26
N ARG A 193 16.94 -2.80 14.36
CA ARG A 193 17.22 -4.21 14.64
C ARG A 193 15.95 -5.02 14.90
N PHE A 194 14.94 -4.45 15.53
CA PHE A 194 13.61 -5.08 15.67
C PHE A 194 13.02 -5.41 14.29
N VAL A 195 12.94 -4.44 13.38
CA VAL A 195 12.41 -4.65 12.02
C VAL A 195 13.20 -5.74 11.29
N GLN A 196 14.53 -5.65 11.29
CA GLN A 196 15.42 -6.63 10.66
C GLN A 196 15.19 -8.06 11.17
N ILE A 197 14.95 -8.23 12.47
CA ILE A 197 14.63 -9.53 13.04
C ILE A 197 13.22 -9.95 12.61
N VAL A 198 12.20 -9.11 12.72
CA VAL A 198 10.82 -9.51 12.37
C VAL A 198 10.72 -9.97 10.92
N ILE A 199 11.29 -9.23 9.97
CA ILE A 199 11.16 -9.51 8.53
C ILE A 199 12.05 -10.65 8.01
N ALA A 200 13.04 -11.10 8.79
CA ALA A 200 13.95 -12.15 8.35
C ALA A 200 13.27 -13.53 8.39
N SER A 201 13.18 -14.17 7.22
CA SER A 201 12.63 -15.50 6.97
C SER A 201 13.70 -16.41 6.31
N PRO A 202 13.67 -17.74 6.53
CA PRO A 202 12.80 -18.47 7.46
C PRO A 202 13.22 -18.22 8.91
N PHE A 203 12.26 -18.30 9.83
CA PHE A 203 12.56 -18.29 11.27
C PHE A 203 12.03 -19.57 11.94
N ARG A 204 12.69 -19.95 13.03
CA ARG A 204 12.39 -21.16 13.78
C ARG A 204 11.40 -20.86 14.91
N ARG A 205 10.29 -21.61 14.95
CA ARG A 205 9.38 -21.64 16.11
C ARG A 205 9.63 -22.94 16.89
N ALA A 206 9.81 -22.84 18.20
CA ALA A 206 9.83 -24.02 19.06
C ALA A 206 8.45 -24.66 19.05
N LYS A 207 8.37 -25.96 18.74
CA LYS A 207 7.11 -26.71 18.83
C LYS A 207 6.68 -26.74 20.30
N GLN A 208 5.48 -26.28 20.63
CA GLN A 208 4.91 -26.56 21.95
C GLN A 208 4.70 -28.07 22.04
N SER A 209 5.37 -28.73 22.98
CA SER A 209 5.07 -30.13 23.29
C SER A 209 3.62 -30.23 23.76
N PRO A 210 2.82 -31.19 23.26
CA PRO A 210 1.55 -31.50 23.90
C PRO A 210 1.82 -31.83 25.36
N LYS A 211 1.00 -31.28 26.27
CA LYS A 211 1.03 -31.61 27.70
C LYS A 211 0.61 -33.08 27.87
N ASN A 212 1.54 -34.01 27.65
CA ASN A 212 1.34 -35.40 27.99
C ASN A 212 1.76 -35.60 29.44
N ASN A 213 0.78 -36.02 30.25
CA ASN A 213 0.90 -36.18 31.70
C ASN A 213 1.59 -37.50 32.08
N SER A 214 2.70 -37.85 31.43
CA SER A 214 3.48 -39.03 31.75
C SER A 214 4.98 -38.72 31.62
N GLY A 215 5.65 -38.71 32.76
CA GLY A 215 7.07 -38.43 32.86
C GLY A 215 7.89 -39.42 32.05
N ILE A 216 8.63 -38.89 31.08
CA ILE A 216 10.03 -39.18 30.68
C ILE A 216 10.25 -38.31 29.43
N ALA A 217 10.85 -37.13 29.64
CA ALA A 217 11.05 -36.13 28.60
C ALA A 217 12.37 -36.37 27.86
N SER A 218 12.34 -37.01 26.68
CA SER A 218 13.39 -36.84 25.67
C SER A 218 13.05 -35.61 24.82
N SER A 219 13.44 -34.43 25.30
CA SER A 219 13.11 -33.16 24.64
C SER A 219 14.00 -32.94 23.42
N ARG A 220 13.67 -33.57 22.28
CA ARG A 220 14.19 -33.13 20.98
C ARG A 220 13.43 -31.87 20.60
N ASN A 221 14.12 -30.73 20.64
CA ASN A 221 13.61 -29.45 20.12
C ASN A 221 13.43 -29.54 18.60
N THR A 222 12.27 -30.01 18.15
CA THR A 222 11.88 -29.95 16.74
C THR A 222 11.42 -28.54 16.43
N PHE A 223 12.12 -27.85 15.52
CA PHE A 223 11.77 -26.51 15.06
C PHE A 223 11.05 -26.59 13.70
N LEU A 224 9.89 -25.94 13.58
CA LEU A 224 9.27 -25.72 12.27
C LEU A 224 9.85 -24.45 11.65
N ALA A 225 10.29 -24.56 10.39
CA ALA A 225 10.59 -23.40 9.56
C ALA A 225 9.26 -22.73 9.19
N MET A 226 9.06 -21.50 9.65
CA MET A 226 7.86 -20.73 9.30
C MET A 226 8.19 -19.66 8.28
N THR A 227 7.28 -19.48 7.33
CA THR A 227 7.23 -18.33 6.45
C THR A 227 6.40 -17.24 7.12
N LEU A 228 6.79 -15.98 6.94
CA LEU A 228 5.98 -14.84 7.40
C LEU A 228 4.65 -14.83 6.65
N PRO A 229 3.53 -14.36 7.25
CA PRO A 229 2.35 -13.95 6.48
C PRO A 229 2.69 -12.91 5.38
N PRO A 230 1.81 -12.63 4.40
CA PRO A 230 1.92 -11.43 3.58
C PRO A 230 2.32 -10.21 4.40
N LEU A 231 3.29 -9.47 3.88
CA LEU A 231 4.00 -8.42 4.63
C LEU A 231 3.88 -7.09 3.90
N VAL A 232 3.25 -6.10 4.51
CA VAL A 232 3.30 -4.71 4.06
C VAL A 232 4.41 -4.00 4.81
N ILE A 233 5.31 -3.35 4.07
CA ILE A 233 6.42 -2.59 4.63
C ILE A 233 6.28 -1.13 4.19
N ASP A 234 6.22 -0.24 5.17
CA ASP A 234 6.11 1.20 4.93
C ASP A 234 7.11 2.00 5.80
N ALA A 235 7.24 3.29 5.51
CA ALA A 235 7.85 4.29 6.38
C ALA A 235 9.21 3.87 6.99
N ASP A 236 9.34 3.93 8.32
CA ASP A 236 10.60 3.67 9.02
C ASP A 236 11.08 2.22 8.89
N ALA A 237 10.20 1.27 8.55
CA ALA A 237 10.65 -0.07 8.23
C ALA A 237 11.43 -0.08 6.91
N LEU A 238 10.99 0.65 5.87
CA LEU A 238 11.72 0.81 4.61
C LEU A 238 13.13 1.39 4.85
N PHE A 239 13.25 2.35 5.76
CA PHE A 239 14.56 2.87 6.20
C PHE A 239 15.43 1.77 6.85
N ALA A 240 14.86 0.91 7.70
CA ALA A 240 15.58 -0.22 8.30
C ALA A 240 16.01 -1.27 7.25
N LEU A 241 15.19 -1.49 6.20
CA LEU A 241 15.55 -2.36 5.08
C LEU A 241 16.73 -1.81 4.28
N ALA A 242 16.76 -0.50 4.02
CA ALA A 242 17.87 0.15 3.31
C ALA A 242 19.23 -0.05 4.00
N GLN A 243 19.25 -0.23 5.32
CA GLN A 243 20.47 -0.54 6.09
C GLN A 243 20.89 -2.02 6.03
N THR A 244 20.10 -2.87 5.36
CA THR A 244 20.33 -4.31 5.30
C THR A 244 20.70 -4.70 3.88
N ARG A 245 21.97 -5.09 3.68
CA ARG A 245 22.44 -5.58 2.38
C ARG A 245 21.60 -6.77 1.91
N GLU A 246 21.14 -6.70 0.67
CA GLU A 246 20.36 -7.74 -0.01
C GLU A 246 19.18 -8.25 0.84
N TRP A 247 18.50 -7.36 1.55
CA TRP A 247 17.38 -7.68 2.44
C TRP A 247 16.30 -8.53 1.76
N TRP A 248 16.10 -8.37 0.46
CA TRP A 248 15.09 -9.08 -0.31
C TRP A 248 15.36 -10.58 -0.40
N LYS A 249 16.62 -11.03 -0.23
CA LYS A 249 16.95 -12.46 -0.11
C LYS A 249 16.47 -13.09 1.20
N LYS A 250 16.11 -12.26 2.19
CA LYS A 250 15.62 -12.70 3.51
C LYS A 250 14.09 -12.77 3.58
N ILE A 251 13.41 -12.47 2.49
CA ILE A 251 11.94 -12.48 2.39
C ILE A 251 11.59 -13.40 1.22
N ALA A 252 10.57 -14.25 1.40
CA ALA A 252 10.10 -15.11 0.32
C ALA A 252 9.62 -14.25 -0.88
N PRO A 253 9.84 -14.69 -2.13
CA PRO A 253 9.36 -13.96 -3.31
C PRO A 253 7.86 -13.67 -3.26
N GLN A 254 7.46 -12.50 -3.77
CA GLN A 254 6.08 -12.02 -3.90
C GLN A 254 5.28 -11.97 -2.58
N ARG A 255 5.98 -12.03 -1.45
CA ARG A 255 5.38 -12.03 -0.11
C ARG A 255 5.28 -10.64 0.49
N ALA A 256 6.18 -9.73 0.11
CA ALA A 256 6.19 -8.37 0.61
C ALA A 256 5.66 -7.36 -0.41
N ILE A 257 4.93 -6.38 0.11
CA ILE A 257 4.48 -5.17 -0.57
C ILE A 257 5.22 -4.00 0.07
N LEU A 258 6.12 -3.38 -0.69
CA LEU A 258 6.82 -2.18 -0.25
C LEU A 258 6.03 -0.96 -0.72
N THR A 259 5.83 0.02 0.15
CA THR A 259 5.01 1.21 -0.16
C THR A 259 5.81 2.53 -0.16
N PRO A 260 6.99 2.61 -0.82
CA PRO A 260 7.83 3.80 -0.73
C PRO A 260 7.23 5.01 -1.44
N HIS A 261 7.35 6.19 -0.85
CA HIS A 261 7.32 7.45 -1.62
C HIS A 261 8.67 7.67 -2.34
N PRO A 262 8.80 8.63 -3.28
CA PRO A 262 10.03 8.80 -4.06
C PRO A 262 11.31 8.98 -3.21
N GLY A 263 11.23 9.68 -2.08
CA GLY A 263 12.34 9.78 -1.13
C GLY A 263 12.74 8.48 -0.42
N GLU A 264 11.79 7.63 -0.04
CA GLU A 264 12.06 6.30 0.53
C GLU A 264 12.63 5.38 -0.55
N MET A 265 12.11 5.47 -1.78
CA MET A 265 12.62 4.73 -2.92
C MET A 265 14.06 5.13 -3.23
N ALA A 266 14.41 6.42 -3.19
CA ALA A 266 15.79 6.89 -3.31
C ALA A 266 16.70 6.27 -2.25
N THR A 267 16.22 6.19 -1.00
CA THR A 267 16.96 5.59 0.11
C THR A 267 17.19 4.08 -0.10
N LEU A 268 16.19 3.35 -0.59
CA LEU A 268 16.27 1.91 -0.86
C LEU A 268 17.14 1.55 -2.06
N THR A 269 17.12 2.38 -3.09
CA THR A 269 17.73 2.09 -4.40
C THR A 269 19.11 2.71 -4.57
N GLY A 270 19.42 3.78 -3.85
CA GLY A 270 20.59 4.63 -4.06
C GLY A 270 20.47 5.59 -5.24
N LEU A 271 19.34 5.61 -5.96
CA LEU A 271 19.09 6.53 -7.07
C LEU A 271 18.71 7.93 -6.57
N ALA A 272 18.97 8.95 -7.38
CA ALA A 272 18.50 10.29 -7.07
C ALA A 272 16.97 10.40 -7.23
N ARG A 273 16.31 11.22 -6.41
CA ARG A 273 14.84 11.43 -6.50
C ARG A 273 14.41 11.90 -7.90
N ALA A 274 15.21 12.76 -8.54
CA ALA A 274 14.93 13.26 -9.88
C ALA A 274 14.94 12.14 -10.93
N GLU A 275 15.84 11.17 -10.80
CA GLU A 275 15.89 10.00 -11.70
C GLU A 275 14.66 9.12 -11.52
N ILE A 276 14.23 8.92 -10.28
CA ILE A 276 13.01 8.16 -9.96
C ILE A 276 11.78 8.86 -10.52
N GLN A 277 11.68 10.18 -10.38
CA GLN A 277 10.53 10.94 -10.88
C GLN A 277 10.45 10.96 -12.40
N ARG A 278 11.59 10.93 -13.09
CA ARG A 278 11.66 10.90 -14.56
C ARG A 278 11.17 9.58 -15.15
N ASP A 279 11.41 8.45 -14.47
CA ASP A 279 10.98 7.13 -14.92
C ASP A 279 10.43 6.29 -13.76
N ARG A 280 9.26 6.69 -13.26
CA ARG A 280 8.63 6.01 -12.11
C ARG A 280 8.22 4.57 -12.44
N ILE A 281 7.72 4.34 -13.65
CA ILE A 281 7.25 3.03 -14.11
C ILE A 281 8.44 2.07 -14.25
N GLY A 282 9.48 2.47 -14.99
CA GLY A 282 10.66 1.64 -15.19
C GLY A 282 11.41 1.37 -13.89
N VAL A 283 11.54 2.36 -13.00
CA VAL A 283 12.14 2.17 -11.68
C VAL A 283 11.33 1.21 -10.82
N ALA A 284 10.00 1.36 -10.74
CA ALA A 284 9.16 0.46 -9.97
C ALA A 284 9.27 -0.99 -10.48
N LYS A 285 9.15 -1.20 -11.80
CA LYS A 285 9.28 -2.52 -12.44
C LYS A 285 10.66 -3.15 -12.20
N LYS A 286 11.73 -2.41 -12.46
CA LYS A 286 13.12 -2.86 -12.27
C LYS A 286 13.38 -3.35 -10.85
N PHE A 287 12.92 -2.60 -9.84
CA PHE A 287 13.17 -2.95 -8.45
C PHE A 287 12.20 -4.00 -7.92
N ALA A 288 10.96 -4.06 -8.41
CA ALA A 288 10.06 -5.19 -8.15
C ALA A 288 10.68 -6.51 -8.63
N GLU A 289 11.21 -6.53 -9.86
CA GLU A 289 11.91 -7.68 -10.42
C GLU A 289 13.19 -8.04 -9.64
N LYS A 290 14.03 -7.04 -9.35
CA LYS A 290 15.29 -7.24 -8.61
C LYS A 290 15.07 -7.79 -7.21
N TRP A 291 14.09 -7.25 -6.49
CA TRP A 291 13.78 -7.65 -5.12
C TRP A 291 12.88 -8.88 -5.07
N LYS A 292 12.28 -9.26 -6.20
CA LYS A 292 11.25 -10.30 -6.25
C LYS A 292 10.09 -10.00 -5.30
N GLN A 293 9.75 -8.72 -5.13
CA GLN A 293 8.66 -8.24 -4.27
C GLN A 293 7.77 -7.24 -5.02
N ILE A 294 6.58 -6.94 -4.47
CA ILE A 294 5.68 -5.92 -5.01
C ILE A 294 6.16 -4.54 -4.55
N VAL A 295 6.13 -3.57 -5.46
CA VAL A 295 6.47 -2.15 -5.18
C VAL A 295 5.27 -1.27 -5.49
N VAL A 296 4.76 -0.57 -4.48
CA VAL A 296 3.76 0.49 -4.57
C VAL A 296 4.49 1.83 -4.47
N LEU A 297 4.91 2.39 -5.60
CA LEU A 297 5.61 3.67 -5.66
C LEU A 297 4.62 4.83 -5.56
N LYS A 298 4.47 5.36 -4.34
CA LYS A 298 3.52 6.42 -3.99
C LYS A 298 3.79 7.72 -4.76
N GLY A 299 2.73 8.49 -4.97
CA GLY A 299 2.72 9.77 -5.69
C GLY A 299 1.45 9.89 -6.54
N ALA A 300 1.23 11.05 -7.16
CA ALA A 300 0.16 11.22 -8.15
C ALA A 300 0.28 10.15 -9.23
N HIS A 301 -0.82 9.46 -9.57
CA HIS A 301 -0.76 8.24 -10.38
C HIS A 301 0.21 7.19 -9.79
N THR A 302 -0.17 6.62 -8.64
CA THR A 302 0.66 5.62 -7.93
C THR A 302 0.90 4.40 -8.82
N ILE A 303 2.13 3.88 -8.82
CA ILE A 303 2.53 2.73 -9.63
C ILE A 303 2.64 1.51 -8.73
N VAL A 304 1.90 0.44 -9.05
CA VAL A 304 2.02 -0.87 -8.39
C VAL A 304 2.71 -1.82 -9.36
N ALA A 305 3.92 -2.28 -9.04
CA ALA A 305 4.71 -3.16 -9.91
C ALA A 305 4.96 -4.52 -9.27
N ALA A 306 4.86 -5.58 -10.07
CA ALA A 306 5.12 -6.97 -9.69
C ALA A 306 6.47 -7.47 -10.25
N PRO A 307 7.01 -8.56 -9.70
CA PRO A 307 8.28 -9.13 -10.18
C PRO A 307 8.26 -9.78 -11.56
N ASP A 308 7.08 -9.99 -12.14
CA ASP A 308 6.84 -10.65 -13.44
C ASP A 308 6.64 -9.63 -14.59
N ASP A 309 7.14 -8.41 -14.38
CA ASP A 309 7.08 -7.26 -15.30
C ASP A 309 5.70 -6.60 -15.42
N ARG A 310 4.67 -7.09 -14.70
CA ARG A 310 3.39 -6.41 -14.60
C ARG A 310 3.50 -5.11 -13.80
N ALA A 311 2.76 -4.10 -14.24
CA ALA A 311 2.55 -2.88 -13.49
C ALA A 311 1.14 -2.32 -13.71
N THR A 312 0.58 -1.69 -12.68
CA THR A 312 -0.72 -1.04 -12.71
C THR A 312 -0.59 0.40 -12.20
N ILE A 313 -1.09 1.34 -12.99
CA ILE A 313 -1.22 2.75 -12.62
C ILE A 313 -2.58 2.95 -11.95
N ILE A 314 -2.55 3.53 -10.75
CA ILE A 314 -3.75 3.92 -10.01
C ILE A 314 -4.16 5.32 -10.48
N PRO A 315 -5.34 5.52 -11.10
CA PRO A 315 -5.67 6.74 -11.86
C PRO A 315 -6.12 7.92 -10.99
N PHE A 316 -5.49 8.10 -9.82
CA PHE A 316 -5.78 9.21 -8.92
C PHE A 316 -4.57 10.14 -8.80
N ALA A 317 -4.81 11.41 -9.11
CA ALA A 317 -3.87 12.51 -8.92
C ALA A 317 -4.60 13.66 -8.22
N THR A 318 -4.74 13.54 -6.90
CA THR A 318 -5.38 14.57 -6.07
C THR A 318 -4.38 15.15 -5.06
N PRO A 319 -4.27 16.48 -4.96
CA PRO A 319 -3.48 17.13 -3.92
C PRO A 319 -4.03 16.89 -2.51
N ALA A 320 -5.30 16.47 -2.35
CA ALA A 320 -5.88 16.13 -1.04
C ALA A 320 -5.14 15.00 -0.31
N LEU A 321 -4.45 14.12 -1.05
CA LEU A 321 -3.65 13.05 -0.48
C LEU A 321 -2.23 13.49 -0.07
N ALA A 322 -1.83 14.72 -0.38
CA ALA A 322 -0.52 15.28 -0.07
C ALA A 322 -0.39 15.80 1.37
N THR A 323 -1.09 15.16 2.31
CA THR A 323 -1.06 15.47 3.74
C THR A 323 -0.38 14.35 4.53
N ALA A 324 0.30 14.69 5.63
CA ALA A 324 0.93 13.69 6.48
C ALA A 324 -0.09 12.67 7.02
N GLY A 325 0.31 11.40 7.06
CA GLY A 325 -0.52 10.29 7.56
C GLY A 325 -1.38 9.57 6.53
N THR A 326 -1.57 10.13 5.33
CA THR A 326 -2.33 9.44 4.25
C THR A 326 -1.64 8.13 3.85
N GLY A 327 -0.31 8.11 3.86
CA GLY A 327 0.48 6.88 3.68
C GLY A 327 0.18 5.79 4.73
N ASP A 328 -0.06 6.17 5.99
CA ASP A 328 -0.41 5.22 7.05
C ASP A 328 -1.79 4.60 6.79
N VAL A 329 -2.73 5.40 6.29
CA VAL A 329 -4.06 4.94 5.85
C VAL A 329 -3.91 3.94 4.71
N LEU A 330 -3.14 4.27 3.66
CA LEU A 330 -2.85 3.37 2.54
C LEU A 330 -2.27 2.03 3.01
N ALA A 331 -1.26 2.07 3.89
CA ALA A 331 -0.62 0.86 4.40
C ALA A 331 -1.60 -0.01 5.21
N GLY A 332 -2.43 0.63 6.04
CA GLY A 332 -3.53 -0.01 6.77
C GLY A 332 -4.57 -0.66 5.86
N THR A 333 -4.97 0.02 4.80
CA THR A 333 -5.90 -0.53 3.79
C THR A 333 -5.30 -1.75 3.08
N ILE A 334 -4.06 -1.69 2.63
CA ILE A 334 -3.41 -2.82 1.92
C ILE A 334 -3.27 -4.04 2.84
N VAL A 335 -2.84 -3.86 4.10
CA VAL A 335 -2.68 -5.02 5.01
C VAL A 335 -4.02 -5.68 5.32
N ALA A 336 -5.11 -4.91 5.40
CA ALA A 336 -6.45 -5.46 5.57
C ALA A 336 -6.89 -6.31 4.37
N LEU A 337 -6.59 -5.88 3.15
CA LEU A 337 -6.89 -6.66 1.94
C LEU A 337 -6.02 -7.92 1.87
N CYS A 338 -4.74 -7.84 2.25
CA CYS A 338 -3.89 -9.01 2.39
C CYS A 338 -4.43 -10.03 3.40
N ALA A 339 -5.09 -9.58 4.47
CA ALA A 339 -5.72 -10.47 5.45
C ALA A 339 -7.01 -11.10 4.91
N GLN A 340 -7.79 -10.37 4.11
CA GLN A 340 -9.08 -10.82 3.58
C GLN A 340 -8.97 -11.76 2.38
N MET A 341 -8.00 -11.51 1.49
CA MET A 341 -7.89 -12.22 0.19
C MET A 341 -7.15 -13.55 0.29
N GLN A 342 -6.98 -14.11 1.48
CA GLN A 342 -6.26 -15.36 1.67
C GLN A 342 -7.10 -16.55 1.24
N GLY A 343 -6.48 -17.49 0.53
CA GLY A 343 -7.17 -18.70 0.07
C GLY A 343 -7.93 -18.55 -1.25
N ALA A 344 -7.79 -17.43 -1.96
CA ALA A 344 -8.08 -17.42 -3.40
C ALA A 344 -7.00 -18.29 -4.09
N ASP A 345 -7.41 -19.45 -4.61
CA ASP A 345 -6.54 -20.50 -5.15
C ASP A 345 -5.49 -19.99 -6.16
N GLU A 346 -4.32 -20.65 -6.16
CA GLU A 346 -3.18 -20.47 -7.06
C GLU A 346 -3.57 -20.42 -8.55
N PRO A 347 -2.81 -19.72 -9.43
CA PRO A 347 -1.36 -19.52 -9.33
C PRO A 347 -0.87 -18.07 -9.20
N ARG A 348 -1.76 -17.07 -9.05
CA ARG A 348 -1.33 -15.67 -8.91
C ARG A 348 -1.22 -15.26 -7.44
N PRO A 349 -0.12 -14.62 -7.02
CA PRO A 349 -0.02 -14.11 -5.65
C PRO A 349 -0.97 -12.91 -5.51
N TYR A 350 -2.06 -13.14 -4.76
CA TYR A 350 -3.08 -12.14 -4.41
C TYR A 350 -2.52 -10.88 -3.74
N THR A 351 -1.26 -10.87 -3.30
CA THR A 351 -0.57 -9.69 -2.76
C THR A 351 -0.46 -8.56 -3.77
N TYR A 352 -0.32 -8.87 -5.07
CA TYR A 352 -0.36 -7.86 -6.12
C TYR A 352 -1.77 -7.25 -6.27
N ASP A 353 -2.81 -8.08 -6.28
CA ASP A 353 -4.20 -7.61 -6.36
C ASP A 353 -4.58 -6.80 -5.10
N ALA A 354 -4.20 -7.25 -3.90
CA ALA A 354 -4.40 -6.52 -2.65
C ALA A 354 -3.72 -5.14 -2.65
N ALA A 355 -2.52 -5.03 -3.24
CA ALA A 355 -1.82 -3.76 -3.39
C ALA A 355 -2.56 -2.81 -4.35
N ILE A 356 -3.07 -3.33 -5.47
CA ILE A 356 -3.83 -2.54 -6.46
C ILE A 356 -5.16 -2.07 -5.84
N VAL A 357 -5.96 -3.00 -5.31
CA VAL A 357 -7.27 -2.71 -4.70
C VAL A 357 -7.10 -1.72 -3.55
N GLY A 358 -6.09 -1.90 -2.70
CA GLY A 358 -5.84 -1.03 -1.57
C GLY A 358 -5.43 0.38 -1.97
N ALA A 359 -4.55 0.50 -2.97
CA ALA A 359 -4.16 1.80 -3.51
C ALA A 359 -5.31 2.51 -4.24
N TYR A 360 -6.17 1.75 -4.92
CA TYR A 360 -7.35 2.29 -5.58
C TYR A 360 -8.39 2.81 -4.57
N LEU A 361 -8.74 2.01 -3.56
CA LEU A 361 -9.66 2.42 -2.49
C LEU A 361 -9.17 3.67 -1.75
N HIS A 362 -7.86 3.72 -1.45
CA HIS A 362 -7.24 4.89 -0.84
C HIS A 362 -7.33 6.13 -1.75
N GLY A 363 -7.03 5.98 -3.04
CA GLY A 363 -7.14 7.07 -4.01
C GLY A 363 -8.58 7.59 -4.18
N CYS A 364 -9.54 6.67 -4.26
CA CYS A 364 -10.97 6.97 -4.33
C CYS A 364 -11.46 7.68 -3.05
N ALA A 365 -11.05 7.23 -1.87
CA ALA A 365 -11.37 7.90 -0.61
C ALA A 365 -10.79 9.34 -0.55
N GLY A 366 -9.58 9.53 -1.09
CA GLY A 366 -8.99 10.85 -1.25
C GLY A 366 -9.76 11.75 -2.21
N LYS A 367 -10.26 11.20 -3.33
CA LYS A 367 -11.08 11.93 -4.29
C LYS A 367 -12.43 12.35 -3.70
N ILE A 368 -13.10 11.44 -2.97
CA ILE A 368 -14.33 11.74 -2.23
C ILE A 368 -14.08 12.84 -1.20
N ALA A 369 -12.96 12.78 -0.46
CA ALA A 369 -12.61 13.81 0.52
C ALA A 369 -12.38 15.18 -0.14
N GLU A 370 -11.70 15.21 -1.29
CA GLU A 370 -11.49 16.43 -2.08
C GLU A 370 -12.82 17.04 -2.56
N GLU A 371 -13.75 16.21 -3.05
CA GLU A 371 -15.06 16.65 -3.52
C GLU A 371 -15.91 17.27 -2.39
N GLU A 372 -15.81 16.73 -1.17
CA GLU A 372 -16.60 17.17 -0.02
C GLU A 372 -16.00 18.36 0.75
N ILE A 373 -14.66 18.39 0.90
CA ILE A 373 -13.96 19.34 1.79
C ILE A 373 -13.14 20.37 0.98
N GLY A 374 -12.75 20.01 -0.25
CA GLY A 374 -11.76 20.74 -1.05
C GLY A 374 -10.32 20.26 -0.81
N ALA A 375 -9.46 20.47 -1.79
CA ALA A 375 -8.10 19.89 -1.84
C ALA A 375 -7.17 20.23 -0.66
N ALA A 376 -7.20 21.45 -0.14
CA ALA A 376 -6.17 21.94 0.78
C ALA A 376 -6.41 21.57 2.25
N GLY A 377 -7.67 21.31 2.63
CA GLY A 377 -8.07 21.09 4.02
C GLY A 377 -8.12 19.62 4.46
N VAL A 378 -7.97 18.68 3.51
CA VAL A 378 -8.08 17.24 3.80
C VAL A 378 -6.92 16.77 4.67
N VAL A 379 -7.26 16.09 5.77
CA VAL A 379 -6.29 15.39 6.63
C VAL A 379 -6.47 13.88 6.56
N ALA A 380 -5.47 13.11 6.98
CA ALA A 380 -5.52 11.64 6.91
C ALA A 380 -6.73 11.02 7.62
N GLY A 381 -7.20 11.63 8.72
CA GLY A 381 -8.38 11.18 9.44
C GLY A 381 -9.67 11.23 8.60
N ASP A 382 -9.76 12.16 7.64
CA ASP A 382 -10.92 12.29 6.75
C ASP A 382 -11.07 11.07 5.84
N LEU A 383 -9.97 10.44 5.45
CA LEU A 383 -9.99 9.27 4.58
C LEU A 383 -10.62 8.06 5.30
N LEU A 384 -10.49 7.96 6.62
CA LEU A 384 -10.92 6.78 7.39
C LEU A 384 -12.42 6.51 7.26
N THR A 385 -13.24 7.56 7.28
CA THR A 385 -14.70 7.45 7.13
C THR A 385 -15.13 7.31 5.67
N ARG A 386 -14.24 7.64 4.73
CA ARG A 386 -14.48 7.61 3.29
C ARG A 386 -14.00 6.33 2.62
N LEU A 387 -13.14 5.55 3.28
CA LEU A 387 -12.76 4.20 2.82
C LEU A 387 -13.99 3.29 2.58
N PRO A 388 -14.98 3.19 3.50
CA PRO A 388 -16.20 2.42 3.21
C PRO A 388 -17.04 2.99 2.06
N ARG A 389 -17.05 4.31 1.88
CA ARG A 389 -17.74 4.96 0.75
C ARG A 389 -17.05 4.70 -0.58
N ALA A 390 -15.72 4.69 -0.58
CA ALA A 390 -14.93 4.29 -1.73
C ALA A 390 -15.21 2.84 -2.11
N TRP A 391 -15.38 1.95 -1.13
CA TRP A 391 -15.77 0.56 -1.34
C TRP A 391 -17.17 0.46 -1.97
N GLU A 392 -18.17 1.13 -1.38
CA GLU A 392 -19.55 1.20 -1.87
C GLU A 392 -19.66 1.79 -3.28
N ARG A 393 -18.77 2.71 -3.67
CA ARG A 393 -18.75 3.31 -5.01
C ARG A 393 -18.19 2.37 -6.08
N ILE A 394 -17.48 1.32 -5.67
CA ILE A 394 -16.83 0.36 -6.58
C ILE A 394 -17.66 -0.93 -6.70
N GLU A 395 -18.29 -1.38 -5.61
CA GLU A 395 -19.32 -2.43 -5.64
C GLU A 395 -20.53 -2.02 -6.50
#